data_AF-A0A7S2IB86-F1
#
_entry.id   AF-A0A7S2IB86-F1
#
_cell.length_a   1.000
_cell.length_b   1.000
_cell.length_c   1.000
_cell.angle_alpha   90.00
_cell.angle_beta   90.00
_cell.angle_gamma   90.00
#
_symmetry.space_group_name_H-M   'P 1'
#
loop_
_entity.id
_entity.type
_entity.pdbx_description
1 polymer ?
#
loop_
_entity_poly.entity_id
_entity_poly.type
_entity_poly.pdbx_seq_one_letter_code
_entity_poly.pdbx_strand_id
1 'polypeptide(L)'
;GFTAEYLFAGGFSPKDLREGGFTVPELRAIDVTVDQLREGGYSADQLKSAGCNCQELVNAGFSAPELIKPGFSAKDLKETGFSAKILSQSGLTIAQLHGAGYTVEELRSTKCSIKELRAVGISATELCALGCT
;
A
#
# COMPACT_ATOMS: atom_id res chain seq x y z
N GLY A 1 -21.05 -27.27 -10.90
CA GLY A 1 -20.64 -26.05 -10.17
C GLY A 1 -20.68 -24.90 -11.14
N PHE A 2 -21.21 -23.76 -10.74
CA PHE A 2 -21.16 -22.55 -11.57
C PHE A 2 -19.73 -22.00 -11.57
N THR A 3 -19.26 -21.49 -12.70
CA THR A 3 -17.95 -20.82 -12.79
C THR A 3 -18.11 -19.35 -12.43
N ALA A 4 -17.01 -18.70 -11.99
CA ALA A 4 -16.99 -17.26 -11.74
C ALA A 4 -17.42 -16.49 -13.01
N GLU A 5 -16.95 -16.92 -14.17
CA GLU A 5 -17.26 -16.33 -15.48
C GLU A 5 -18.76 -16.32 -15.75
N TYR A 6 -19.42 -17.47 -15.57
CA TYR A 6 -20.84 -17.61 -15.82
C TYR A 6 -21.67 -16.70 -14.90
N LEU A 7 -21.29 -16.60 -13.63
CA LEU A 7 -21.98 -15.74 -12.67
C LEU A 7 -21.71 -14.26 -12.96
N PHE A 8 -20.47 -13.88 -13.27
CA PHE A 8 -20.14 -12.49 -13.60
C PHE A 8 -20.84 -12.03 -14.88
N ALA A 9 -20.87 -12.86 -15.92
CA ALA A 9 -21.64 -12.61 -17.14
C ALA A 9 -23.16 -12.58 -16.89
N GLY A 10 -23.64 -13.31 -15.88
CA GLY A 10 -25.01 -13.27 -15.38
C GLY A 10 -25.36 -12.02 -14.56
N GLY A 11 -24.42 -11.08 -14.38
CA GLY A 11 -24.63 -9.82 -13.66
C GLY A 11 -24.37 -9.88 -12.16
N PHE A 12 -23.75 -10.95 -11.65
CA PHE A 12 -23.35 -11.03 -10.25
C PHE A 12 -22.16 -10.11 -9.98
N SER A 13 -22.21 -9.40 -8.85
CA SER A 13 -21.14 -8.50 -8.45
C SER A 13 -19.95 -9.29 -7.87
N PRO A 14 -18.73 -8.70 -7.85
CA PRO A 14 -17.58 -9.31 -7.16
C PRO A 14 -17.85 -9.63 -5.69
N LYS A 15 -18.78 -8.91 -5.05
CA LYS A 15 -19.25 -9.19 -3.69
C LYS A 15 -20.03 -10.51 -3.64
N ASP A 16 -20.98 -10.72 -4.55
CA ASP A 16 -21.76 -11.96 -4.59
C ASP A 16 -20.86 -13.17 -4.88
N LEU A 17 -19.87 -12.98 -5.75
CA LEU A 17 -18.87 -14.02 -6.04
C LEU A 17 -18.01 -14.33 -4.80
N ARG A 18 -17.62 -13.31 -4.05
CA ARG A 18 -16.91 -13.51 -2.78
C ARG A 18 -17.76 -14.30 -1.78
N GLU A 19 -19.04 -13.97 -1.64
CA GLU A 19 -19.98 -14.67 -0.76
C GLU A 19 -20.22 -16.12 -1.24
N GLY A 20 -20.16 -16.34 -2.55
CA GLY A 20 -20.16 -17.67 -3.18
C GLY A 20 -18.86 -18.46 -3.02
N GLY A 21 -17.83 -17.90 -2.37
CA GLY A 21 -16.56 -18.57 -2.08
C GLY A 21 -15.52 -18.48 -3.21
N PHE A 22 -15.73 -17.64 -4.22
CA PHE A 22 -14.74 -17.42 -5.26
C PHE A 22 -13.53 -16.65 -4.72
N THR A 23 -12.37 -16.98 -5.26
CA THR A 23 -11.09 -16.39 -4.86
C THR A 23 -10.65 -15.31 -5.84
N VAL A 24 -9.80 -14.40 -5.39
CA VAL A 24 -9.24 -13.32 -6.23
C VAL A 24 -8.60 -13.87 -7.53
N PRO A 25 -7.77 -14.94 -7.51
CA PRO A 25 -7.19 -15.48 -8.74
C PRO A 25 -8.24 -15.94 -9.76
N GLU A 26 -9.34 -16.54 -9.31
CA GLU A 26 -10.44 -16.96 -10.20
C GLU A 26 -11.14 -15.76 -10.83
N LEU A 27 -11.33 -14.68 -10.06
CA LEU A 27 -11.93 -13.44 -10.56
C LEU A 27 -10.99 -12.70 -11.52
N ARG A 28 -9.69 -12.70 -11.25
CA ARG A 28 -8.69 -12.12 -12.16
C ARG A 28 -8.58 -12.89 -13.47
N ALA A 29 -8.83 -14.20 -13.46
CA ALA A 29 -8.81 -15.02 -14.67
C ALA A 29 -9.95 -14.69 -15.64
N ILE A 30 -10.98 -13.97 -15.19
CA ILE A 30 -12.14 -13.52 -15.98
C ILE A 30 -12.15 -12.00 -16.16
N ASP A 31 -10.96 -11.37 -16.13
CA ASP A 31 -10.75 -9.93 -16.31
C ASP A 31 -11.43 -9.01 -15.27
N VAL A 32 -11.80 -9.52 -14.09
CA VAL A 32 -12.26 -8.65 -12.99
C VAL A 32 -11.09 -7.85 -12.45
N THR A 33 -11.26 -6.53 -12.39
CA THR A 33 -10.20 -5.59 -11.99
C THR A 33 -10.04 -5.52 -10.47
N VAL A 34 -8.88 -5.06 -10.01
CA VAL A 34 -8.59 -4.88 -8.57
C VAL A 34 -9.53 -3.85 -7.92
N ASP A 35 -9.98 -2.85 -8.68
CA ASP A 35 -10.97 -1.87 -8.24
C ASP A 35 -12.33 -2.54 -7.96
N GLN A 36 -12.82 -3.35 -8.91
CA GLN A 36 -14.03 -4.15 -8.74
C GLN A 36 -13.93 -5.14 -7.56
N LEU A 37 -12.76 -5.74 -7.36
CA LEU A 37 -12.53 -6.62 -6.21
C LEU A 37 -12.58 -5.84 -4.89
N ARG A 38 -12.00 -4.64 -4.85
CA ARG A 38 -12.11 -3.77 -3.67
C ARG A 38 -13.56 -3.40 -3.38
N GLU A 39 -14.34 -3.05 -4.40
CA GLU A 39 -15.79 -2.81 -4.26
C GLU A 39 -16.54 -4.07 -3.78
N GLY A 40 -16.09 -5.25 -4.21
CA GLY A 40 -16.53 -6.55 -3.70
C GLY A 40 -16.13 -6.85 -2.25
N GLY A 41 -15.37 -5.95 -1.62
CA GLY A 41 -14.89 -6.03 -0.24
C GLY A 41 -13.66 -6.91 -0.05
N TYR A 42 -12.95 -7.30 -1.13
CA TYR A 42 -11.69 -7.99 -1.00
C TYR A 42 -10.64 -7.08 -0.35
N SER A 43 -9.92 -7.62 0.63
CA SER A 43 -8.90 -6.87 1.36
C SER A 43 -7.57 -6.84 0.60
N ALA A 44 -6.75 -5.81 0.84
CA ALA A 44 -5.40 -5.70 0.25
C ALA A 44 -4.52 -6.94 0.50
N ASP A 45 -4.72 -7.63 1.63
CA ASP A 45 -4.04 -8.89 1.97
C ASP A 45 -4.43 -10.06 1.05
N GLN A 46 -5.72 -10.20 0.76
CA GLN A 46 -6.22 -11.22 -0.17
C GLN A 46 -5.72 -10.95 -1.59
N LEU A 47 -5.71 -9.67 -1.99
CA LEU A 47 -5.21 -9.25 -3.29
C LEU A 47 -3.70 -9.47 -3.40
N LYS A 48 -2.91 -9.10 -2.39
CA LYS A 48 -1.47 -9.38 -2.35
C LYS A 48 -1.17 -10.89 -2.42
N SER A 49 -1.92 -11.69 -1.64
CA SER A 49 -1.80 -13.15 -1.66
C SER A 49 -2.13 -13.76 -3.02
N ALA A 50 -2.98 -13.07 -3.80
CA ALA A 50 -3.32 -13.43 -5.17
C ALA A 50 -2.35 -12.87 -6.22
N GLY A 51 -1.22 -12.29 -5.80
CA GLY A 51 -0.19 -11.75 -6.69
C GLY A 51 -0.47 -10.33 -7.21
N CYS A 52 -1.42 -9.59 -6.64
CA CYS A 52 -1.57 -8.17 -6.96
C CYS A 52 -0.38 -7.38 -6.43
N ASN A 53 0.16 -6.49 -7.25
CA ASN A 53 1.27 -5.63 -6.85
C ASN A 53 0.77 -4.36 -6.12
N CYS A 54 1.69 -3.62 -5.51
CA CYS A 54 1.35 -2.41 -4.75
C CYS A 54 0.67 -1.36 -5.64
N GLN A 55 1.15 -1.18 -6.88
CA GLN A 55 0.62 -0.19 -7.83
C GLN A 55 -0.84 -0.47 -8.22
N GLU A 56 -1.19 -1.72 -8.47
CA GLU A 56 -2.55 -2.15 -8.79
C GLU A 56 -3.50 -1.81 -7.65
N LEU A 57 -3.07 -2.02 -6.41
CA LEU A 57 -3.86 -1.69 -5.22
C LEU A 57 -4.01 -0.17 -5.04
N VAL A 58 -2.95 0.59 -5.23
CA VAL A 58 -3.03 2.06 -5.19
C VAL A 58 -3.97 2.59 -6.25
N ASN A 59 -3.90 2.05 -7.46
CA ASN A 59 -4.79 2.42 -8.57
C ASN A 59 -6.24 2.05 -8.27
N ALA A 60 -6.48 0.94 -7.55
CA ALA A 60 -7.80 0.57 -7.03
C ALA A 60 -8.25 1.44 -5.84
N GLY A 61 -7.44 2.39 -5.39
CA GLY A 61 -7.79 3.33 -4.32
C GLY A 61 -7.53 2.81 -2.90
N PHE A 62 -6.66 1.81 -2.72
CA PHE A 62 -6.19 1.43 -1.39
C PHE A 62 -5.27 2.50 -0.80
N SER A 63 -5.45 2.80 0.48
CA SER A 63 -4.63 3.77 1.20
C SER A 63 -3.33 3.15 1.72
N ALA A 64 -2.30 3.96 1.96
CA ALA A 64 -1.04 3.52 2.55
C ALA A 64 -1.18 2.61 3.80
N PRO A 65 -2.01 2.93 4.82
CA PRO A 65 -2.15 2.04 5.98
C PRO A 65 -2.78 0.68 5.63
N GLU A 66 -3.62 0.62 4.60
CA GLU A 66 -4.19 -0.64 4.12
C GLU A 66 -3.17 -1.51 3.39
N LEU A 67 -2.15 -0.90 2.81
CA LEU A 67 -1.04 -1.58 2.11
C LEU A 67 0.09 -1.97 3.07
N ILE A 68 0.31 -1.22 4.15
CA ILE A 68 1.30 -1.60 5.16
C ILE A 68 0.87 -2.88 5.89
N LYS A 69 -0.43 -3.06 6.15
CA LYS A 69 -1.00 -4.26 6.80
C LYS A 69 -0.61 -5.59 6.15
N PRO A 70 -0.80 -5.79 4.84
CA PRO A 70 -0.37 -7.01 4.15
C PRO A 70 1.15 -7.10 3.99
N GLY A 71 1.91 -6.13 4.49
CA GLY A 71 3.37 -6.12 4.49
C GLY A 71 3.98 -5.60 3.20
N PHE A 72 3.36 -4.60 2.54
CA PHE A 72 4.10 -3.83 1.53
C PHE A 72 5.19 -2.99 2.19
N SER A 73 6.36 -2.96 1.57
CA SER A 73 7.48 -2.21 2.11
C SER A 73 7.31 -0.71 1.85
N ALA A 74 7.99 0.11 2.65
CA ALA A 74 8.05 1.54 2.41
C ALA A 74 8.59 1.88 1.00
N LYS A 75 9.41 1.00 0.41
CA LYS A 75 9.95 1.17 -0.93
C LYS A 75 8.87 0.96 -2.01
N ASP A 76 8.07 -0.11 -1.89
CA ASP A 76 6.94 -0.36 -2.80
C ASP A 76 5.96 0.83 -2.76
N LEU A 77 5.70 1.35 -1.56
CA LEU A 77 4.81 2.50 -1.36
C LEU A 77 5.41 3.80 -1.92
N LYS A 78 6.74 3.97 -1.86
CA LYS A 78 7.41 5.11 -2.49
C LYS A 78 7.29 5.05 -4.01
N GLU A 79 7.46 3.87 -4.60
CA GLU A 79 7.36 3.67 -6.05
C GLU A 79 5.95 3.95 -6.57
N THR A 80 4.91 3.75 -5.74
CA THR A 80 3.52 4.10 -6.07
C THR A 80 3.18 5.59 -5.85
N GLY A 81 4.12 6.39 -5.35
CA GLY A 81 3.97 7.84 -5.20
C GLY A 81 3.48 8.30 -3.83
N PHE A 82 3.46 7.43 -2.80
CA PHE A 82 3.20 7.91 -1.45
C PHE A 82 4.34 8.78 -0.93
N SER A 83 3.99 9.82 -0.18
CA SER A 83 4.97 10.66 0.51
C SER A 83 5.38 10.04 1.84
N ALA A 84 6.63 10.32 2.27
CA ALA A 84 7.13 9.94 3.59
C ALA A 84 6.17 10.33 4.73
N LYS A 85 5.50 11.48 4.59
CA LYS A 85 4.52 11.98 5.55
C LYS A 85 3.34 11.03 5.73
N ILE A 86 2.71 10.61 4.64
CA ILE A 86 1.58 9.67 4.70
C ILE A 86 2.05 8.34 5.27
N LEU A 87 3.19 7.84 4.84
CA LEU A 87 3.72 6.57 5.32
C LEU A 87 4.07 6.59 6.82
N SER A 88 4.69 7.67 7.28
CA SER A 88 4.95 7.92 8.71
C SER A 88 3.66 7.96 9.53
N GLN A 89 2.64 8.69 9.04
CA GLN A 89 1.33 8.73 9.68
C GLN A 89 0.60 7.38 9.67
N SER A 90 0.94 6.52 8.72
CA SER A 90 0.38 5.18 8.58
C SER A 90 1.08 4.13 9.46
N GLY A 91 2.08 4.54 10.25
CA GLY A 91 2.77 3.69 11.22
C GLY A 91 4.14 3.19 10.77
N LEU A 92 4.66 3.63 9.62
CA LEU A 92 6.05 3.33 9.23
C LEU A 92 7.03 4.22 10.00
N THR A 93 8.13 3.61 10.42
CA THR A 93 9.21 4.31 11.13
C THR A 93 10.10 5.09 10.16
N ILE A 94 10.76 6.14 10.65
CA ILE A 94 11.76 6.88 9.88
C ILE A 94 12.86 5.95 9.34
N ALA A 95 13.24 4.92 10.09
CA ALA A 95 14.22 3.92 9.63
C ALA A 95 13.76 3.19 8.37
N GLN A 96 12.48 2.77 8.33
CA GLN A 96 11.91 2.12 7.15
C GLN A 96 11.79 3.07 5.96
N LEU A 97 11.42 4.33 6.20
CA LEU A 97 11.34 5.34 5.15
C LEU A 97 12.73 5.71 4.61
N HIS A 98 13.69 5.94 5.48
CA HIS A 98 15.08 6.19 5.08
C HIS A 98 15.66 4.99 4.31
N GLY A 99 15.40 3.76 4.78
CA GLY A 99 15.78 2.53 4.07
C GLY A 99 15.08 2.35 2.71
N ALA A 100 13.88 2.92 2.54
CA ALA A 100 13.20 3.01 1.24
C ALA A 100 13.75 4.10 0.31
N GLY A 101 14.74 4.87 0.80
CA GLY A 101 15.40 5.93 0.05
C GLY A 101 14.67 7.27 0.09
N TYR A 102 13.78 7.51 1.04
CA TYR A 102 13.27 8.86 1.27
C TYR A 102 14.40 9.76 1.78
N THR A 103 14.46 10.96 1.22
CA THR A 103 15.46 11.98 1.56
C THR A 103 15.16 12.60 2.92
N VAL A 104 16.17 13.18 3.56
CA VAL A 104 16.01 13.85 4.85
C VAL A 104 14.98 15.00 4.78
N GLU A 105 14.91 15.70 3.65
CA GLU A 105 13.90 16.74 3.40
C GLU A 105 12.46 16.19 3.43
N GLU A 106 12.23 15.04 2.79
CA GLU A 106 10.94 14.36 2.82
C GLU A 106 10.60 13.85 4.22
N LEU A 107 11.61 13.31 4.92
CA LEU A 107 11.48 12.83 6.29
C LEU A 107 11.25 13.99 7.28
N ARG A 108 11.78 15.18 7.03
CA ARG A 108 11.52 16.36 7.86
C ARG A 108 10.05 16.79 7.81
N SER A 109 9.40 16.60 6.66
CA SER A 109 7.97 16.90 6.51
C SER A 109 7.06 15.92 7.26
N THR A 110 7.63 14.84 7.81
CA THR A 110 6.94 13.94 8.74
C THR A 110 6.95 14.54 10.15
N LYS A 111 6.04 14.12 11.03
CA LYS A 111 5.99 14.58 12.44
C LYS A 111 7.10 13.96 13.31
N CYS A 112 8.27 13.69 12.74
CA CYS A 112 9.30 12.91 13.41
C CYS A 112 10.32 13.75 14.15
N SER A 113 10.94 13.10 15.14
CA SER A 113 11.84 13.74 16.08
C SER A 113 13.25 13.83 15.50
N ILE A 114 14.01 14.87 15.86
CA ILE A 114 15.44 14.97 15.54
C ILE A 114 16.21 13.72 16.04
N LYS A 115 15.78 13.15 17.17
CA LYS A 115 16.34 11.89 17.70
C LYS A 115 16.16 10.71 16.75
N GLU A 116 14.99 10.58 16.10
CA GLU A 116 14.71 9.51 15.16
C GLU A 116 15.51 9.68 13.87
N LEU A 117 15.66 10.92 13.40
CA LEU A 117 16.51 11.23 12.24
C LEU A 117 17.98 10.88 12.54
N ARG A 118 18.50 11.26 13.70
CA ARG A 118 19.86 10.87 14.12
C ARG A 118 20.03 9.36 14.26
N ALA A 119 18.99 8.64 14.73
CA ALA A 119 19.04 7.19 14.89
C ALA A 119 19.18 6.44 13.56
N VAL A 120 18.74 7.04 12.45
CA VAL A 120 18.88 6.45 11.10
C VAL A 120 20.16 6.87 10.38
N GLY A 121 21.08 7.52 11.10
CA GLY A 121 22.40 7.91 10.59
C GLY A 121 22.46 9.31 9.97
N ILE A 122 21.39 10.11 10.09
CA ILE A 122 21.40 11.49 9.59
C ILE A 122 22.24 12.35 10.53
N SER A 123 23.25 13.00 9.98
CA SER A 123 24.21 13.80 10.74
C SER A 123 23.58 15.08 11.29
N ALA A 124 24.13 15.58 12.39
CA ALA A 124 23.73 16.88 12.93
C ALA A 124 23.95 18.02 11.92
N THR A 125 24.96 17.90 11.07
CA THR A 125 25.26 18.86 9.98
C THR A 125 24.18 18.87 8.91
N GLU A 126 23.66 17.70 8.50
CA GLU A 126 22.51 17.63 7.58
C GLU A 126 21.26 18.24 8.22
N LEU A 127 20.99 17.93 9.49
CA LEU A 127 19.86 18.53 10.22
C LEU A 127 19.98 20.05 10.37
N CYS A 128 21.19 20.57 10.60
CA CYS A 128 21.45 22.00 10.67
C CYS A 128 21.33 22.68 9.30
N ALA A 129 21.78 22.03 8.22
CA ALA A 129 21.60 22.54 6.85
C ALA A 129 20.12 22.68 6.48
N LEU A 130 19.28 21.84 7.07
CA LEU A 130 17.83 21.90 6.95
C LEU A 130 17.21 23.00 7.83
N GLY A 131 17.94 23.61 8.76
CA GLY A 131 17.39 24.61 9.68
C GLY A 131 16.54 23.99 10.80
N CYS A 132 16.83 22.75 11.20
CA CYS A 132 16.37 22.22 12.48
C CYS A 132 17.28 22.77 13.58
N THR A 133 16.94 23.95 14.11
CA THR A 133 17.58 24.59 15.27
C THR A 133 16.88 24.23 16.57
#